data_AF-A0A8T4KU05-F1
#
_entry.id   AF-A0A8T4KU05-F1
#
_cell.length_a   1.000
_cell.length_b   1.000
_cell.length_c   1.000
_cell.angle_alpha   90.00
_cell.angle_beta   90.00
_cell.angle_gamma   90.00
#
_symmetry.space_group_name_H-M   'P 1'
#
loop_
_entity.id
_entity.type
_entity.pdbx_description
1 polymer ?
#
loop_
_entity_poly.entity_id
_entity_poly.type
_entity_poly.pdbx_seq_one_letter_code
_entity_poly.pdbx_strand_id
1 'polypeptide(L)'
;MVSEVVIDTIRKMLASGTSEESVSGMLADIGLSRQEIEEAISKARGAERETSARALEELPSGRIERLPEHVAERVKEHLEARSTEAELRDLIQQTALEEHGSRLGEVKERVEDLHRKVSALHPAAAENYEDRLAELEDEIKTLSRDVKDIKALSSALQLITKKILETDRGILEASKKRK
;
A
#
# COMPACT_ATOMS: atom_id res chain seq x y z
N MET A 1 12.48 31.89 3.89
CA MET A 1 13.77 31.97 4.63
C MET A 1 14.12 30.57 5.08
N VAL A 2 15.19 29.99 4.52
CA VAL A 2 15.64 28.65 4.87
C VAL A 2 16.30 28.67 6.26
N SER A 3 15.90 27.74 7.14
CA SER A 3 16.42 27.63 8.50
C SER A 3 17.91 27.24 8.50
N GLU A 4 18.69 27.79 9.43
CA GLU A 4 20.13 27.51 9.60
C GLU A 4 20.41 26.01 9.82
N VAL A 5 19.47 25.30 10.46
CA VAL A 5 19.52 23.85 10.67
C VAL A 5 19.50 23.07 9.35
N VAL A 6 18.74 23.56 8.36
CA VAL A 6 18.64 22.93 7.04
C VAL A 6 19.97 23.11 6.29
N ILE A 7 20.58 24.28 6.40
CA ILE A 7 21.90 24.57 5.79
C ILE A 7 22.99 23.68 6.40
N ASP A 8 23.00 23.50 7.72
CA ASP A 8 23.94 22.59 8.40
C ASP A 8 23.74 21.12 8.04
N THR A 9 22.50 20.71 7.81
CA THR A 9 22.18 19.34 7.38
C THR A 9 22.66 19.10 5.96
N ILE A 10 22.37 20.03 5.04
CA ILE A 10 22.87 20.02 3.66
C ILE A 10 24.41 19.95 3.65
N ARG A 11 25.07 20.74 4.50
CA ARG A 11 26.54 20.72 4.66
C ARG A 11 27.06 19.34 5.02
N LYS A 12 26.49 18.69 6.03
CA LYS A 12 26.89 17.34 6.44
C LYS A 12 26.66 16.31 5.33
N MET A 13 25.56 16.44 4.59
CA MET A 13 25.25 15.56 3.47
C MET A 13 26.25 15.71 2.33
N LEU A 14 26.59 16.95 1.95
CA LEU A 14 27.61 17.20 0.91
C LEU A 14 29.00 16.74 1.37
N ALA A 15 29.39 16.99 2.62
CA ALA A 15 30.65 16.52 3.20
C ALA A 15 30.73 14.98 3.27
N SER A 16 29.60 14.29 3.37
CA SER A 16 29.53 12.82 3.33
C SER A 16 29.59 12.22 1.93
N GLY A 17 29.74 13.03 0.88
CA GLY A 17 29.80 12.57 -0.51
C GLY A 17 28.44 12.38 -1.18
N THR A 18 27.35 12.90 -0.59
CA THR A 18 26.03 12.87 -1.22
C THR A 18 26.00 13.86 -2.38
N SER A 19 25.49 13.43 -3.55
CA SER A 19 25.41 14.29 -4.73
C SER A 19 24.41 15.44 -4.54
N GLU A 20 24.69 16.59 -5.16
CA GLU A 20 23.80 17.76 -5.10
C GLU A 20 22.41 17.48 -5.68
N GLU A 21 22.34 16.60 -6.68
CA GLU A 21 21.09 16.15 -7.29
C GLU A 21 20.23 15.37 -6.29
N SER A 22 20.87 14.50 -5.49
CA SER A 22 20.18 13.76 -4.41
C SER A 22 19.71 14.70 -3.30
N VAL A 23 20.54 15.66 -2.89
CA VAL A 23 20.15 16.66 -1.88
C VAL A 23 19.02 17.55 -2.39
N SER A 24 19.08 17.99 -3.65
CA SER A 24 18.02 18.77 -4.30
C SER A 24 16.71 18.00 -4.37
N GLY A 25 16.76 16.69 -4.67
CA GLY A 25 15.58 15.82 -4.66
C GLY A 25 14.94 15.74 -3.28
N MET A 26 15.74 15.50 -2.23
CA MET A 26 15.23 15.43 -0.86
C MET A 26 14.62 16.77 -0.39
N LEU A 27 15.21 17.90 -0.75
CA LEU A 27 14.66 19.21 -0.40
C LEU A 27 13.37 19.53 -1.18
N ALA A 28 13.24 19.05 -2.41
CA ALA A 28 12.01 19.15 -3.18
C ALA A 28 10.88 18.29 -2.58
N ASP A 29 11.20 17.10 -2.08
CA ASP A 29 10.25 16.21 -1.38
C ASP A 29 9.76 16.81 -0.06
N ILE A 30 10.58 17.65 0.59
CA ILE A 30 10.21 18.43 1.78
C ILE A 30 9.33 19.66 1.43
N GLY A 31 9.10 19.92 0.14
CA GLY A 31 8.20 20.97 -0.33
C GLY A 31 8.85 22.34 -0.47
N LEU A 32 10.18 22.43 -0.49
CA LEU A 32 10.90 23.68 -0.79
C LEU A 32 10.77 24.04 -2.26
N SER A 33 10.64 25.34 -2.54
CA SER A 33 10.65 25.82 -3.92
C SER A 33 12.04 25.69 -4.55
N ARG A 34 12.11 25.54 -5.88
CA ARG A 34 13.41 25.44 -6.60
C ARG A 34 14.38 26.58 -6.26
N GLN A 35 13.86 27.79 -6.06
CA GLN A 35 14.65 28.95 -5.69
C GLN A 35 15.23 28.83 -4.27
N GLU A 36 14.46 28.31 -3.31
CA GLU A 36 14.93 28.10 -1.93
C GLU A 36 15.96 26.96 -1.84
N ILE A 37 15.82 25.92 -2.67
CA ILE A 37 16.77 24.82 -2.76
C ILE A 37 18.13 25.32 -3.26
N GLU A 38 18.11 26.10 -4.34
CA GLU A 38 19.33 26.66 -4.93
C GLU A 38 20.01 27.66 -3.99
N GLU A 39 19.24 28.48 -3.27
CA GLU A 39 19.75 29.37 -2.23
C GLU A 39 20.37 28.60 -1.06
N ALA A 40 19.74 27.50 -0.62
CA ALA A 40 20.23 26.68 0.49
C ALA A 40 21.53 25.95 0.15
N ILE A 41 21.63 25.36 -1.04
CA ILE A 41 22.83 24.66 -1.52
C ILE A 41 23.98 25.66 -1.72
N SER A 42 23.69 26.83 -2.31
CA SER A 42 24.68 27.89 -2.51
C SER A 42 25.24 28.42 -1.19
N LYS A 43 24.38 28.63 -0.16
CA LYS A 43 24.82 29.04 1.18
C LYS A 43 25.61 27.95 1.90
N ALA A 44 25.23 26.68 1.75
CA ALA A 44 25.96 25.56 2.34
C ALA A 44 27.38 25.44 1.77
N ARG A 45 27.55 25.64 0.45
CA ARG A 45 28.87 25.67 -0.22
C ARG A 45 29.68 26.93 0.05
N GLY A 46 29.05 28.10 0.09
CA GLY A 46 29.74 29.38 0.30
C GLY A 46 30.44 29.47 1.65
N ALA A 47 29.88 28.85 2.69
CA ALA A 47 30.45 28.82 4.03
C ALA A 47 31.67 27.87 4.17
N GLU A 48 31.83 26.85 3.31
CA GLU A 48 33.02 25.99 3.32
C GLU A 48 34.29 26.76 2.92
N ARG A 49 34.18 27.79 2.09
CA ARG A 49 35.34 28.63 1.73
C ARG A 49 35.80 29.52 2.88
N GLU A 50 34.90 29.97 3.77
CA GLU A 50 35.29 30.82 4.90
C GLU A 50 35.86 30.03 6.08
N THR A 51 35.40 28.81 6.32
CA THR A 51 35.93 27.95 7.40
C THR A 51 37.23 27.26 7.02
N SER A 52 37.40 26.86 5.75
CA SER A 52 38.68 26.29 5.27
C SER A 52 39.76 27.35 5.04
N ALA A 53 39.42 28.61 4.72
CA ALA A 53 40.43 29.67 4.57
C ALA A 53 41.01 30.15 5.91
N ARG A 54 40.18 30.24 6.97
CA ARG A 54 40.64 30.68 8.30
C ARG A 54 41.39 29.59 9.09
N ALA A 55 41.14 28.31 8.83
CA ALA A 55 41.86 27.22 9.48
C ALA A 55 43.27 26.96 8.89
N LEU A 56 43.59 27.56 7.74
CA LEU A 56 44.88 27.40 7.05
C LEU A 56 45.86 28.57 7.30
N GLU A 57 45.44 29.66 7.97
CA GLU A 57 46.27 30.85 8.22
C GLU A 57 46.99 30.85 9.58
N GLU A 58 46.72 29.89 10.48
CA GLU A 58 47.37 29.79 11.81
C GLU A 58 48.21 28.51 12.00
N LEU A 59 48.84 27.99 10.93
CA LEU A 59 49.89 26.98 11.11
C LEU A 59 51.27 27.67 11.18
N PRO A 60 51.95 27.66 12.35
CA PRO A 60 53.30 28.18 12.45
C PRO A 60 54.21 27.33 11.56
N SER A 61 54.71 27.95 10.50
CA SER A 61 55.70 27.38 9.59
C SER A 61 57.02 27.20 10.34
N GLY A 62 57.24 26.01 10.92
CA GLY A 62 58.55 25.66 11.46
C GLY A 62 58.58 24.70 12.64
N ARG A 63 58.27 23.42 12.42
CA ARG A 63 58.91 22.26 13.09
C ARG A 63 58.30 20.97 12.56
N ILE A 64 59.02 20.26 11.71
CA ILE A 64 58.79 18.82 11.54
C ILE A 64 59.53 18.16 12.72
N GLU A 65 58.91 18.19 13.89
CA GLU A 65 59.30 17.26 14.95
C GLU A 65 58.89 15.87 14.48
N ARG A 66 59.86 14.96 14.38
CA ARG A 66 59.60 13.55 14.12
C ARG A 66 58.67 13.04 15.22
N LEU A 67 57.42 12.73 14.85
CA LEU A 67 56.46 12.06 15.73
C LEU A 67 57.13 10.80 16.31
N PRO A 68 56.98 10.51 17.61
CA PRO A 68 57.52 9.28 18.20
C PRO A 68 56.93 8.08 17.45
N GLU A 69 57.76 7.08 17.10
CA GLU A 69 57.34 5.91 16.32
C GLU A 69 56.12 5.19 16.92
N HIS A 70 55.99 5.18 18.25
CA HIS A 70 54.82 4.64 18.95
C HIS A 70 53.49 5.36 18.69
N VAL A 71 53.51 6.65 18.34
CA VAL A 71 52.30 7.38 17.94
C VAL A 71 51.90 7.00 16.53
N ALA A 72 52.88 6.82 15.63
CA ALA A 72 52.63 6.35 14.27
C ALA A 72 52.08 4.91 14.25
N GLU A 73 52.63 4.01 15.08
CA GLU A 73 52.10 2.65 15.24
C GLU A 73 50.66 2.63 15.76
N ARG A 74 50.35 3.40 16.81
CA ARG A 74 48.98 3.46 17.36
C ARG A 74 47.97 4.04 16.37
N VAL A 75 48.36 5.04 15.59
CA VAL A 75 47.50 5.60 14.54
C VAL A 75 47.27 4.58 13.43
N LYS A 76 48.30 3.80 13.06
CA LYS A 76 48.19 2.73 12.08
C LYS A 76 47.24 1.62 12.55
N GLU A 77 47.38 1.14 13.78
CA GLU A 77 46.44 0.17 14.36
C GLU A 77 45.01 0.71 14.42
N HIS A 78 44.81 1.98 14.76
CA HIS A 78 43.48 2.60 14.76
C HIS A 78 42.87 2.73 13.35
N LEU A 79 43.69 2.97 12.33
CA LEU A 79 43.24 3.02 10.94
C LEU A 79 42.87 1.62 10.43
N GLU A 80 43.64 0.59 10.76
CA GLU A 80 43.34 -0.80 10.41
C GLU A 80 42.08 -1.31 11.16
N ALA A 81 41.93 -0.97 12.44
CA ALA A 81 40.72 -1.27 13.21
C ALA A 81 39.48 -0.58 12.62
N ARG A 82 39.61 0.67 12.13
CA ARG A 82 38.52 1.36 11.45
C ARG A 82 38.23 0.82 10.06
N SER A 83 39.24 0.36 9.31
CA SER A 83 39.02 -0.22 7.99
C SER A 83 38.27 -1.54 8.10
N THR A 84 38.66 -2.39 9.06
CA THR A 84 37.94 -3.65 9.34
C THR A 84 36.51 -3.41 9.86
N GLU A 85 36.28 -2.36 10.65
CA GLU A 85 34.93 -1.96 11.05
C GLU A 85 34.08 -1.49 9.85
N ALA A 86 34.68 -0.76 8.90
CA ALA A 86 34.00 -0.36 7.67
C ALA A 86 33.66 -1.57 6.80
N GLU A 87 34.60 -2.51 6.60
CA GLU A 87 34.38 -3.74 5.86
C GLU A 87 33.27 -4.60 6.48
N LEU A 88 33.21 -4.69 7.81
CA LEU A 88 32.14 -5.39 8.52
C LEU A 88 30.78 -4.71 8.34
N ARG A 89 30.73 -3.37 8.35
CA ARG A 89 29.49 -2.64 8.08
C ARG A 89 29.00 -2.88 6.66
N ASP A 90 29.89 -2.87 5.68
CA ASP A 90 29.56 -3.12 4.29
C ASP A 90 29.05 -4.56 4.10
N LEU A 91 29.69 -5.54 4.75
CA LEU A 91 29.23 -6.93 4.75
C LEU A 91 27.83 -7.09 5.36
N ILE A 92 27.56 -6.43 6.49
CA ILE A 92 26.25 -6.44 7.16
C ILE A 92 25.18 -5.80 6.26
N GLN A 93 25.52 -4.68 5.60
CA GLN A 93 24.59 -4.04 4.66
C GLN A 93 24.30 -4.92 3.45
N GLN A 94 25.32 -5.57 2.90
CA GLN A 94 25.16 -6.47 1.76
C GLN A 94 24.29 -7.68 2.12
N THR A 95 24.54 -8.32 3.27
CA THR A 95 23.70 -9.43 3.75
C THR A 95 22.26 -8.99 4.01
N ALA A 96 22.03 -7.81 4.59
CA ALA A 96 20.69 -7.28 4.76
C ALA A 96 19.98 -7.06 3.40
N LEU A 97 20.68 -6.51 2.40
CA LEU A 97 20.14 -6.32 1.05
C LEU A 97 19.81 -7.65 0.36
N GLU A 98 20.66 -8.67 0.51
CA GLU A 98 20.41 -10.02 -0.01
C GLU A 98 19.17 -10.66 0.65
N GLU A 99 19.01 -10.54 1.97
CA GLU A 99 17.81 -11.00 2.68
C GLU A 99 16.55 -10.27 2.21
N HIS A 100 16.62 -8.95 2.05
CA HIS A 100 15.51 -8.16 1.52
C HIS A 100 15.16 -8.55 0.09
N GLY A 101 16.16 -8.78 -0.77
CA GLY A 101 15.97 -9.25 -2.14
C GLY A 101 15.26 -10.60 -2.19
N SER A 102 15.67 -11.54 -1.34
CA SER A 102 15.03 -12.85 -1.21
C SER A 102 13.55 -12.74 -0.79
N ARG A 103 13.26 -11.96 0.25
CA ARG A 103 11.88 -11.71 0.71
C ARG A 103 11.01 -11.06 -0.37
N LEU A 104 11.58 -10.12 -1.15
CA LEU A 104 10.86 -9.46 -2.23
C LEU A 104 10.51 -10.44 -3.35
N GLY A 105 11.41 -11.38 -3.65
CA GLY A 105 11.18 -12.50 -4.56
C GLY A 105 10.00 -13.38 -4.12
N GLU A 106 9.99 -13.80 -2.85
CA GLU A 106 8.89 -14.60 -2.29
C GLU A 106 7.54 -13.86 -2.32
N VAL A 107 7.54 -12.57 -1.98
CA VAL A 107 6.32 -11.74 -2.02
C VAL A 107 5.81 -11.61 -3.45
N LYS A 108 6.70 -11.39 -4.42
CA LYS A 108 6.34 -11.31 -5.84
C LYS A 108 5.72 -12.61 -6.32
N GLU A 109 6.30 -13.76 -5.98
CA GLU A 109 5.76 -15.08 -6.34
C GLU A 109 4.37 -15.29 -5.73
N ARG A 110 4.17 -14.95 -4.45
CA ARG A 110 2.85 -15.02 -3.79
C ARG A 110 1.82 -14.12 -4.46
N VAL A 111 2.21 -12.92 -4.88
CA VAL A 111 1.32 -11.97 -5.59
C VAL A 111 0.97 -12.51 -6.97
N GLU A 112 1.93 -13.08 -7.71
CA GLU A 112 1.67 -13.72 -9.01
C GLU A 112 0.71 -14.91 -8.87
N ASP A 113 0.89 -15.75 -7.85
CA ASP A 113 -0.01 -16.86 -7.56
C ASP A 113 -1.42 -16.40 -7.17
N LEU A 114 -1.53 -15.32 -6.38
CA LEU A 114 -2.80 -14.69 -6.07
C LEU A 114 -3.47 -14.15 -7.33
N HIS A 115 -2.74 -13.44 -8.19
CA HIS A 115 -3.28 -12.95 -9.46
C HIS A 115 -3.75 -14.09 -10.37
N ARG A 116 -3.01 -15.20 -10.45
CA ARG A 116 -3.44 -16.39 -11.18
C ARG A 116 -4.74 -16.97 -10.62
N LYS A 117 -4.85 -17.11 -9.29
CA LYS A 117 -6.07 -17.62 -8.63
C LYS A 117 -7.27 -16.70 -8.84
N VAL A 118 -7.08 -15.39 -8.69
CA VAL A 118 -8.13 -14.39 -8.91
C VAL A 118 -8.57 -14.39 -10.38
N SER A 119 -7.62 -14.44 -11.31
CA SER A 119 -7.91 -14.50 -12.75
C SER A 119 -8.57 -15.81 -13.18
N ALA A 120 -8.35 -16.92 -12.46
CA ALA A 120 -9.05 -18.17 -12.71
C ALA A 120 -10.49 -18.15 -12.18
N LEU A 121 -10.73 -17.45 -11.06
CA LEU A 121 -12.06 -17.31 -10.48
C LEU A 121 -12.95 -16.34 -11.26
N HIS A 122 -12.39 -15.27 -11.82
CA HIS A 122 -13.19 -14.19 -12.40
C HIS A 122 -14.04 -14.59 -13.64
N PRO A 123 -13.54 -15.36 -14.62
CA PRO A 123 -14.33 -15.77 -15.78
C PRO A 123 -15.26 -16.94 -15.43
N ALA A 124 -14.72 -17.96 -14.74
CA ALA A 124 -15.45 -19.18 -14.42
C ALA A 124 -16.58 -18.95 -13.41
N ALA A 125 -16.45 -17.99 -12.49
CA ALA A 125 -17.53 -17.66 -11.58
C ALA A 125 -18.59 -16.75 -12.23
N ALA A 126 -18.17 -15.79 -13.07
CA ALA A 126 -19.10 -14.86 -13.71
C ALA A 126 -20.10 -15.56 -14.66
N GLU A 127 -19.62 -16.47 -15.52
CA GLU A 127 -20.51 -17.23 -16.42
C GLU A 127 -21.52 -18.09 -15.63
N ASN A 128 -21.06 -18.74 -14.55
CA ASN A 128 -21.93 -19.58 -13.71
C ASN A 128 -23.00 -18.77 -12.96
N TYR A 129 -22.76 -17.51 -12.61
CA TYR A 129 -23.75 -16.70 -11.90
C TYR A 129 -24.84 -16.16 -12.83
N GLU A 130 -24.51 -15.81 -14.08
CA GLU A 130 -25.50 -15.31 -15.05
C GLU A 130 -26.49 -16.41 -15.44
N ASP A 131 -26.00 -17.61 -15.74
CA ASP A 131 -26.85 -18.76 -16.04
C ASP A 131 -27.74 -19.12 -14.84
N ARG A 132 -27.17 -19.10 -13.63
CA ARG A 132 -27.92 -19.39 -12.40
C ARG A 132 -28.97 -18.32 -12.09
N LEU A 133 -28.68 -17.06 -12.41
CA LEU A 133 -29.64 -15.96 -12.30
C LEU A 133 -30.80 -16.16 -13.29
N ALA A 134 -30.51 -16.50 -14.54
CA ALA A 134 -31.53 -16.76 -15.55
C ALA A 134 -32.44 -17.94 -15.16
N GLU A 135 -31.87 -19.04 -14.65
CA GLU A 135 -32.64 -20.17 -14.10
C GLU A 135 -33.57 -19.72 -12.96
N LEU A 136 -33.04 -18.97 -12.00
CA LEU A 136 -33.83 -18.47 -10.87
C LEU A 136 -34.94 -17.53 -11.31
N GLU A 137 -34.70 -16.68 -12.30
CA GLU A 137 -35.74 -15.80 -12.87
C GLU A 137 -36.88 -16.59 -13.51
N ASP A 138 -36.57 -17.68 -14.21
CA ASP A 138 -37.57 -18.54 -14.83
C ASP A 138 -38.33 -19.39 -13.81
N GLU A 139 -37.66 -19.87 -12.75
CA GLU A 139 -38.31 -20.49 -11.60
C GLU A 139 -39.29 -19.51 -10.93
N ILE A 140 -38.88 -18.26 -10.70
CA ILE A 140 -39.73 -17.21 -10.11
C ILE A 140 -40.94 -16.91 -11.00
N LYS A 141 -40.76 -16.80 -12.32
CA LYS A 141 -41.87 -16.59 -13.26
C LYS A 141 -42.87 -17.75 -13.22
N THR A 142 -42.38 -18.97 -13.13
CA THR A 142 -43.22 -20.18 -13.06
C THR A 142 -44.01 -20.19 -11.76
N LEU A 143 -43.34 -20.00 -10.61
CA LEU A 143 -44.02 -19.86 -9.31
C LEU A 143 -45.06 -18.74 -9.30
N SER A 144 -44.77 -17.61 -9.95
CA SER A 144 -45.72 -16.49 -10.06
C SER A 144 -46.99 -16.87 -10.84
N ARG A 145 -46.87 -17.70 -11.88
CA ARG A 145 -48.02 -18.24 -12.63
C ARG A 145 -48.82 -19.21 -11.77
N ASP A 146 -48.14 -20.17 -11.13
CA ASP A 146 -48.80 -21.17 -10.28
C ASP A 146 -49.59 -20.51 -9.15
N VAL A 147 -49.04 -19.47 -8.51
CA VAL A 147 -49.74 -18.70 -7.47
C VAL A 147 -51.00 -18.01 -8.02
N LYS A 148 -50.97 -17.48 -9.25
CA LYS A 148 -52.15 -16.89 -9.89
C LYS A 148 -53.21 -17.93 -10.16
N ASP A 149 -52.82 -19.10 -10.65
CA ASP A 149 -53.74 -20.20 -10.96
C ASP A 149 -54.37 -20.78 -9.69
N ILE A 150 -53.58 -20.98 -8.63
CA ILE A 150 -54.07 -21.38 -7.30
C ILE A 150 -55.08 -20.36 -6.77
N LYS A 151 -54.80 -19.06 -6.91
CA LYS A 151 -55.73 -18.01 -6.49
C LYS A 151 -57.05 -18.04 -7.28
N ALA A 152 -56.98 -18.28 -8.59
CA ALA A 152 -58.17 -18.42 -9.43
C ALA A 152 -58.99 -19.65 -9.03
N LEU A 153 -58.35 -20.81 -8.84
CA LEU A 153 -58.99 -22.04 -8.38
C LEU A 153 -59.62 -21.88 -6.99
N SER A 154 -58.92 -21.23 -6.06
CA SER A 154 -59.44 -20.94 -4.72
C SER A 154 -60.70 -20.06 -4.79
N SER A 155 -60.70 -19.03 -5.64
CA SER A 155 -61.86 -18.15 -5.85
C SER A 155 -63.04 -18.92 -6.45
N ALA A 156 -62.78 -19.81 -7.41
CA ALA A 156 -63.81 -20.67 -8.00
C ALA A 156 -64.42 -21.63 -6.97
N LEU A 157 -63.59 -22.25 -6.12
CA LEU A 157 -64.04 -23.12 -5.03
C LEU A 157 -64.89 -22.38 -4.00
N GLN A 158 -64.53 -21.14 -3.66
CA GLN A 158 -65.35 -20.29 -2.79
C GLN A 158 -66.73 -20.02 -3.39
N LEU A 159 -66.80 -19.72 -4.69
CA LEU A 159 -68.08 -19.51 -5.38
C LEU A 159 -68.94 -20.78 -5.42
N ILE A 160 -68.34 -21.93 -5.71
CA ILE A 160 -69.05 -23.23 -5.72
C ILE A 160 -69.58 -23.53 -4.32
N THR A 161 -68.73 -23.42 -3.29
CA THR A 161 -69.12 -23.67 -1.89
C THR A 161 -70.27 -22.75 -1.48
N LYS A 162 -70.22 -21.46 -1.85
CA LYS A 162 -71.29 -20.50 -1.57
C LYS A 162 -72.60 -20.91 -2.24
N LYS A 163 -72.57 -21.31 -3.52
CA LYS A 163 -73.75 -21.80 -4.24
C LYS A 163 -74.34 -23.07 -3.63
N ILE A 164 -73.50 -24.01 -3.20
CA ILE A 164 -73.96 -25.22 -2.49
C ILE A 164 -74.71 -24.82 -1.22
N LEU A 165 -74.11 -23.95 -0.39
CA LEU A 165 -74.75 -23.48 0.84
C LEU A 165 -76.07 -22.72 0.59
N GLU A 166 -76.14 -21.90 -0.45
CA GLU A 166 -77.38 -21.20 -0.85
C GLU A 166 -78.46 -22.19 -1.32
N THR A 167 -78.08 -23.20 -2.09
CA THR A 167 -78.99 -24.25 -2.58
C THR A 167 -79.51 -25.09 -1.42
N ASP A 168 -78.64 -25.53 -0.51
CA ASP A 168 -79.00 -26.31 0.67
C ASP A 168 -79.94 -25.53 1.58
N ARG A 169 -79.68 -24.23 1.80
CA ARG A 169 -80.60 -23.35 2.54
C ARG A 169 -81.97 -23.26 1.88
N GLY A 170 -82.02 -23.08 0.55
CA GLY A 170 -83.27 -23.02 -0.20
C GLY A 170 -84.08 -24.32 -0.09
N ILE A 171 -83.43 -25.47 -0.20
CA ILE A 171 -84.07 -26.79 -0.02
C ILE A 171 -84.61 -26.95 1.41
N LEU A 172 -83.82 -26.59 2.43
CA LEU A 172 -84.24 -26.67 3.83
C LEU A 172 -85.46 -25.79 4.11
N GLU A 173 -85.47 -24.55 3.64
CA GLU A 173 -86.61 -23.64 3.79
C GLU A 173 -87.86 -24.16 3.06
N ALA A 174 -87.70 -24.68 1.85
CA ALA A 174 -88.81 -25.28 1.10
C ALA A 174 -89.37 -26.52 1.81
N SER A 175 -88.51 -27.33 2.44
CA SER A 175 -88.94 -28.50 3.22
C SER A 175 -89.70 -28.12 4.49
N LYS A 176 -89.31 -27.03 5.16
CA LYS A 176 -90.00 -26.51 6.35
C LYS A 176 -91.40 -26.00 6.04
N LYS A 177 -91.61 -25.38 4.87
CA LYS A 177 -92.94 -24.87 4.45
C LYS A 177 -93.92 -25.97 4.03
N ARG A 178 -93.46 -27.20 3.81
CA ARG A 178 -94.29 -28.35 3.40
C ARG A 178 -94.73 -29.25 4.58
N LYS A 179 -94.27 -28.97 5.80
CA LYS A 179 -94.75 -29.60 7.04
C LYS A 179 -95.71 -28.66 7.75
#